data_AF-A0A953X657-F1
#
_entry.id   AF-A0A953X657-F1
#
_cell.length_a   1.000
_cell.length_b   1.000
_cell.length_c   1.000
_cell.angle_alpha   90.00
_cell.angle_beta   90.00
_cell.angle_gamma   90.00
#
_symmetry.space_group_name_H-M   'P 1'
#
loop_
_entity.id
_entity.type
_entity.pdbx_description
1 polymer ?
#
loop_
_entity_poly.entity_id
_entity_poly.type
_entity_poly.pdbx_seq_one_letter_code
_entity_poly.pdbx_strand_id
1 'polypeptide(L)'
;MSARSTSTRDHDVAVLNPSDLTPDQIRAWLALCDAHEDYVSPLLSPEFARLAAIGRDDARVAMISDEAGLACAFAFYQRPLGQAWPIGAPF
;
A
#
# COMPACT_ATOMS: atom_id res chain seq x y z
N MET A 1 -7.61 10.88 27.94
CA MET A 1 -6.78 11.11 26.73
C MET A 1 -5.42 10.48 26.98
N SER A 2 -5.20 9.25 26.53
CA SER A 2 -3.91 8.55 26.68
C SER A 2 -3.09 8.78 25.42
N ALA A 3 -1.90 9.37 25.56
CA ALA A 3 -0.97 9.57 24.46
C ALA A 3 -0.56 8.20 23.91
N ARG A 4 -0.78 7.96 22.60
CA ARG A 4 -0.24 6.80 21.91
C ARG A 4 1.28 6.92 21.97
N SER A 5 1.91 6.06 22.76
CA SER A 5 3.36 5.88 22.75
C SER A 5 3.73 5.27 21.40
N THR A 6 4.16 6.08 20.44
CA THR A 6 4.79 5.59 19.21
C THR A 6 6.17 5.08 19.58
N SER A 7 6.25 3.79 19.93
CA SER A 7 7.51 3.07 19.84
C SER A 7 7.97 3.16 18.39
N THR A 8 9.10 3.81 18.14
CA THR A 8 9.71 3.92 16.83
C THR A 8 10.22 2.53 16.45
N ARG A 9 9.39 1.74 15.76
CA ARG A 9 9.88 0.57 15.04
C ARG A 9 10.59 1.05 13.78
N ASP A 10 11.68 0.38 13.42
CA ASP A 10 12.29 0.58 12.11
C ASP A 10 11.35 0.02 11.05
N HIS A 11 11.12 0.81 10.01
CA HIS A 11 10.29 0.43 8.87
C HIS A 11 11.10 0.50 7.59
N ASP A 12 11.05 -0.57 6.80
CA ASP A 12 11.54 -0.59 5.43
C ASP A 12 10.42 -0.19 4.46
N VAL A 13 10.76 0.60 3.45
CA VAL A 13 9.79 1.16 2.51
C VAL A 13 10.20 0.84 1.07
N ALA A 14 9.34 0.10 0.38
CA ALA A 14 9.45 -0.15 -1.05
C ALA A 14 8.35 0.57 -1.83
N VAL A 15 8.73 1.24 -2.92
CA VAL A 15 7.79 1.82 -3.88
C VAL A 15 7.92 1.08 -5.20
N LEU A 16 6.85 0.41 -5.61
CA LEU A 16 6.85 -0.54 -6.72
C LEU A 16 5.83 -0.15 -7.79
N ASN A 17 6.05 -0.57 -9.03
CA ASN A 17 4.97 -0.59 -10.03
C ASN A 17 4.00 -1.73 -9.65
N PRO A 18 2.67 -1.51 -9.68
CA PRO A 18 1.69 -2.58 -9.44
C PRO A 18 1.89 -3.82 -10.32
N SER A 19 2.41 -3.69 -11.55
CA SER A 19 2.70 -4.83 -12.42
C SER A 19 3.83 -5.72 -11.92
N ASP A 20 4.72 -5.18 -11.10
CA ASP A 20 5.98 -5.82 -10.69
C ASP A 20 5.86 -6.48 -9.31
N LEU A 21 4.67 -6.45 -8.70
CA LEU A 21 4.40 -7.13 -7.44
C LEU A 21 4.61 -8.64 -7.62
N THR A 22 5.51 -9.17 -6.81
CA THR A 22 5.77 -10.61 -6.76
C THR A 22 4.58 -11.35 -6.13
N PRO A 23 4.43 -12.65 -6.41
CA PRO A 23 3.40 -13.46 -5.77
C PRO A 23 3.45 -13.41 -4.23
N ASP A 24 4.64 -13.26 -3.65
CA ASP A 24 4.83 -13.26 -2.20
C ASP A 24 4.37 -11.92 -1.59
N GLN A 25 4.65 -10.81 -2.26
CA GLN A 25 4.16 -9.49 -1.88
C GLN A 25 2.63 -9.40 -1.98
N ILE A 26 2.04 -9.99 -3.03
CA ILE A 26 0.58 -10.07 -3.18
C ILE A 26 -0.03 -10.86 -2.02
N ARG A 27 0.54 -12.03 -1.66
CA ARG A 27 0.05 -12.83 -0.53
C ARG A 27 0.17 -12.09 0.80
N ALA A 28 1.26 -11.37 1.03
CA ALA A 28 1.45 -10.57 2.23
C ALA A 28 0.42 -9.43 2.34
N TRP A 29 0.11 -8.75 1.23
CA TRP A 29 -0.92 -7.71 1.20
C TRP A 29 -2.32 -8.29 1.41
N LEU A 30 -2.67 -9.41 0.79
CA LEU A 30 -3.95 -10.07 1.05
C LEU A 30 -4.10 -10.48 2.52
N ALA A 31 -3.04 -11.00 3.13
CA ALA A 31 -3.04 -11.32 4.56
C ALA A 31 -3.23 -10.06 5.45
N LEU A 32 -2.64 -8.92 5.06
CA LEU A 32 -2.88 -7.62 5.70
C LEU A 32 -4.35 -7.21 5.58
N CYS A 33 -4.96 -7.39 4.41
CA CYS A 33 -6.38 -7.09 4.18
C CYS A 33 -7.31 -7.94 5.05
N ASP A 34 -7.02 -9.23 5.19
CA ASP A 34 -7.81 -10.14 6.02
C ASP A 34 -7.67 -9.85 7.52
N ALA A 35 -6.51 -9.35 7.95
CA ALA A 35 -6.19 -9.12 9.36
C ALA A 35 -6.72 -7.79 9.93
N HIS A 36 -7.02 -6.79 9.08
CA HIS A 36 -7.32 -5.42 9.53
C HIS A 36 -8.62 -4.87 8.92
N GLU A 37 -9.55 -4.43 9.78
CA GLU A 37 -10.85 -3.89 9.36
C GLU A 37 -10.73 -2.65 8.45
N ASP A 38 -9.68 -1.86 8.62
CA ASP A 38 -9.39 -0.68 7.79
C ASP A 38 -9.18 -1.04 6.31
N TYR A 39 -8.85 -2.30 6.00
CA TYR A 39 -8.55 -2.81 4.66
C TYR A 39 -9.71 -3.59 4.02
N VAL A 40 -10.90 -3.60 4.62
CA VAL A 40 -12.08 -4.32 4.08
C VAL A 40 -12.52 -3.82 2.71
N SER A 41 -12.15 -2.58 2.34
CA SER A 41 -12.49 -2.02 1.03
C SER A 41 -11.71 -2.71 -0.09
N PRO A 42 -12.38 -3.20 -1.15
CA PRO A 42 -11.70 -3.72 -2.35
C PRO A 42 -10.76 -2.71 -3.02
N LEU A 43 -10.95 -1.41 -2.76
CA LEU A 43 -10.09 -0.35 -3.27
C LEU A 43 -8.69 -0.36 -2.66
N LEU A 44 -8.50 -1.08 -1.55
CA LEU A 44 -7.24 -1.24 -0.84
C LEU A 44 -6.58 -2.59 -1.13
N SER A 45 -7.05 -3.33 -2.15
CA SER A 45 -6.54 -4.65 -2.51
C SER A 45 -5.45 -4.58 -3.59
N PRO A 46 -4.53 -5.58 -3.64
CA PRO A 46 -3.53 -5.67 -4.70
C PRO A 46 -4.15 -5.81 -6.09
N GLU A 47 -5.29 -6.50 -6.22
CA GLU A 47 -6.01 -6.66 -7.49
C GLU A 47 -6.48 -5.30 -8.02
N PHE A 48 -7.07 -4.48 -7.16
CA PHE A 48 -7.52 -3.15 -7.57
C PHE A 48 -6.35 -2.25 -7.96
N ALA A 49 -5.23 -2.30 -7.22
CA ALA A 49 -4.02 -1.57 -7.58
C ALA A 49 -3.51 -1.94 -8.99
N ARG A 50 -3.53 -3.23 -9.34
CA ARG A 50 -3.15 -3.70 -10.69
C ARG A 50 -4.14 -3.23 -11.75
N LEU A 51 -5.44 -3.28 -11.47
CA LEU A 51 -6.47 -2.80 -12.39
C LEU A 51 -6.35 -1.30 -12.64
N ALA A 52 -6.13 -0.51 -11.59
CA ALA A 52 -5.97 0.94 -11.69
C ALA A 52 -4.69 1.37 -12.43
N ALA A 53 -3.69 0.50 -12.50
CA ALA A 53 -2.46 0.72 -13.25
C ALA A 53 -2.59 0.49 -14.76
N ILE A 54 -3.69 -0.12 -15.23
CA ILE A 54 -3.88 -0.41 -16.66
C ILE A 54 -3.90 0.91 -17.45
N GLY A 55 -2.92 1.09 -18.33
CA GLY A 55 -2.76 2.31 -19.13
C GLY A 55 -2.29 3.53 -18.33
N ARG A 56 -1.76 3.34 -17.11
CA ARG A 56 -1.31 4.39 -16.20
C ARG A 56 0.09 4.11 -15.64
N ASP A 57 1.10 4.64 -16.32
CA ASP A 57 2.51 4.46 -15.94
C ASP A 57 2.91 5.20 -14.64
N ASP A 58 2.03 6.09 -14.14
CA ASP A 58 2.20 6.85 -12.91
C ASP A 58 1.67 6.13 -11.65
N ALA A 59 1.07 4.94 -11.79
CA ALA A 59 0.60 4.16 -10.65
C ALA A 59 1.77 3.52 -9.87
N ARG A 60 1.73 3.63 -8.54
CA ARG A 60 2.71 3.05 -7.62
C ARG A 60 2.01 2.40 -6.44
N VAL A 61 2.68 1.43 -5.83
CA VAL A 61 2.30 0.82 -4.55
C VAL A 61 3.41 1.10 -3.56
N ALA A 62 3.05 1.66 -2.40
CA ALA A 62 3.92 1.69 -1.25
C ALA A 62 3.70 0.42 -0.44
N MET A 63 4.79 -0.28 -0.10
CA MET A 63 4.80 -1.40 0.84
C MET A 63 5.73 -1.04 1.99
N ILE A 64 5.20 -1.05 3.21
CA ILE A 64 5.93 -0.66 4.42
C ILE A 64 5.98 -1.89 5.32
N SER A 65 7.17 -2.37 5.61
CA SER A 65 7.38 -3.56 6.45
C SER A 65 8.13 -3.19 7.73
N ASP A 66 7.83 -3.87 8.82
CA ASP A 66 8.61 -3.85 10.06
C ASP A 66 9.11 -5.28 10.38
N GLU A 67 9.69 -5.49 11.56
CA GLU A 67 10.19 -6.80 12.00
C GLU A 67 9.11 -7.89 12.04
N ALA A 68 7.83 -7.52 12.15
CA ALA A 68 6.70 -8.46 12.18
C ALA A 68 6.15 -8.79 10.79
N GLY A 69 6.63 -8.13 9.74
CA GLY A 69 6.20 -8.32 8.36
C GLY A 69 5.60 -7.06 7.74
N LEU A 70 4.71 -7.24 6.77
CA LEU A 70 4.08 -6.11 6.07
C LEU A 70 3.12 -5.37 7.01
N ALA A 71 3.47 -4.13 7.37
CA ALA A 71 2.71 -3.30 8.29
C ALA A 71 1.66 -2.43 7.58
N CYS A 72 1.92 -2.05 6.31
CA CYS A 72 1.01 -1.20 5.53
C CYS A 72 1.26 -1.38 4.03
N ALA A 73 0.19 -1.33 3.23
CA ALA A 73 0.28 -1.28 1.77
C ALA A 73 -0.83 -0.44 1.15
N PHE A 74 -0.52 0.42 0.19
CA PHE A 74 -1.53 1.21 -0.52
C PHE A 74 -1.04 1.67 -1.89
N ALA A 75 -2.00 1.90 -2.79
CA ALA A 75 -1.74 2.38 -4.14
C ALA A 75 -1.94 3.90 -4.26
N PHE A 76 -1.08 4.55 -5.04
CA PHE A 76 -1.14 5.99 -5.31
C PHE A 76 -0.66 6.31 -6.74
N TYR A 77 -1.11 7.43 -7.29
CA TYR A 77 -0.52 8.01 -8.50
C TYR A 77 0.61 8.96 -8.12
N GLN A 78 1.80 8.72 -8.67
CA GLN A 78 2.95 9.62 -8.55
C GLN A 78 2.88 10.68 -9.65
N ARG A 79 2.32 11.84 -9.32
CA ARG A 79 2.16 12.99 -10.21
C ARG A 79 3.46 13.81 -10.31
N PRO A 80 3.57 14.72 -11.31
CA PRO A 80 4.70 15.63 -11.41
C PRO A 80 5.00 16.38 -10.11
N LEU A 81 6.25 16.79 -9.92
CA LEU A 81 6.72 17.50 -8.73
C LEU A 81 6.58 16.72 -7.40
N GLY A 82 6.51 15.38 -7.47
CA GLY A 82 6.53 14.52 -6.29
C GLY A 82 5.20 14.43 -5.53
N GLN A 83 4.10 14.87 -6.13
CA GLN A 83 2.78 14.73 -5.53
C GLN A 83 2.30 13.28 -5.59
N ALA A 84 1.78 12.76 -4.48
CA ALA A 84 1.14 11.44 -4.41
C ALA A 84 -0.36 11.61 -4.19
N TRP A 85 -1.18 11.05 -5.10
CA TRP A 85 -2.64 11.05 -4.96
C TRP A 85 -3.10 9.63 -4.68
N PRO A 86 -3.91 9.39 -3.63
CA PRO A 86 -4.37 8.04 -3.34
C PRO A 86 -5.21 7.49 -4.51
N ILE A 87 -5.01 6.21 -4.80
CA ILE A 87 -5.90 5.47 -5.72
C ILE A 87 -6.97 4.82 -4.85
N GLY A 88 -8.24 5.06 -5.16
CA GLY A 88 -9.35 4.45 -4.40
C GLY A 88 -9.77 5.19 -3.14
N ALA A 89 -9.30 6.42 -2.91
CA ALA A 89 -9.77 7.30 -1.85
C ALA A 89 -9.87 8.75 -2.37
N PRO A 90 -10.76 9.59 -1.77
CA PRO A 90 -10.82 11.02 -2.08
C PRO A 90 -9.52 11.73 -1.64
N PHE A 91 -9.25 12.89 -2.26
CA PHE A 91 -8.13 13.79 -1.96
C PHE A 91 -8.58 15.01 -1.17
#